data_AF-A0A8T4Y612-F1
#
_entry.id   AF-A0A8T4Y612-F1
#
_cell.length_a   1.000
_cell.length_b   1.000
_cell.length_c   1.000
_cell.angle_alpha   90.00
_cell.angle_beta   90.00
_cell.angle_gamma   90.00
#
_symmetry.space_group_name_H-M   'P 1'
#
loop_
_entity.id
_entity.type
_entity.pdbx_description
1 polymer ?
#
loop_
_entity_poly.entity_id
_entity_poly.type
_entity_poly.pdbx_seq_one_letter_code
_entity_poly.pdbx_strand_id
1 'polypeptide(L)'
;MIEYKAVQQGILVATTGEAYTSRECHICGCEGKRKTQGLFVCCHCGEYNADLKGAINIGKKFGRDLGYMPLSGVSCERALNSECSISEKPSYL
;
A
#
# COMPACT_ATOMS: atom_id res chain seq x y z
N MET A 1 1.65 -7.60 17.60
CA MET A 1 1.40 -6.20 17.98
C MET A 1 2.63 -5.39 17.60
N ILE A 2 2.49 -4.41 16.71
CA ILE A 2 3.61 -3.60 16.17
C ILE A 2 3.83 -2.31 16.97
N GLU A 3 2.80 -1.89 17.70
CA GLU A 3 2.68 -0.66 18.46
C GLU A 3 3.85 -0.46 19.42
N TYR A 4 4.27 -1.50 20.14
CA TYR A 4 5.38 -1.38 21.09
C TYR A 4 6.71 -1.03 20.39
N LYS A 5 6.99 -1.61 19.21
CA LYS A 5 8.19 -1.29 18.43
C LYS A 5 8.11 0.09 17.79
N ALA A 6 6.93 0.44 17.28
CA ALA A 6 6.68 1.75 16.71
C ALA A 6 6.91 2.86 17.74
N VAL A 7 6.37 2.71 18.95
CA VAL A 7 6.57 3.64 20.07
C VAL A 7 8.05 3.77 20.45
N GLN A 8 8.81 2.66 20.48
CA GLN A 8 10.25 2.69 20.75
C GLN A 8 11.04 3.50 19.72
N GLN A 9 10.53 3.66 18.50
CA GLN A 9 11.14 4.44 17.42
C GLN A 9 10.47 5.81 17.23
N GLY A 10 9.56 6.21 18.12
CA GLY A 10 8.81 7.48 17.99
C GLY A 10 7.80 7.50 16.84
N ILE A 11 7.38 6.33 16.34
CA ILE A 11 6.45 6.18 15.23
C ILE A 11 5.02 6.08 15.75
N LEU A 12 4.14 6.98 15.30
CA LEU A 12 2.72 6.95 15.62
C LEU A 12 2.03 5.79 14.89
N VAL A 13 1.21 5.02 15.62
CA VAL A 13 0.32 4.01 15.05
C VAL A 13 -1.11 4.50 15.16
N ALA A 14 -1.79 4.59 14.02
CA ALA A 14 -3.19 4.97 13.92
C ALA A 14 -3.97 3.91 13.14
N THR A 15 -5.26 3.78 13.44
CA THR A 15 -6.15 2.81 12.80
C THR A 15 -7.25 3.53 12.02
N THR A 16 -7.68 2.95 10.91
CA THR A 16 -8.90 3.33 10.18
C THR A 16 -9.65 2.07 9.78
N GLY A 17 -10.95 2.17 9.53
CA GLY A 17 -11.75 1.03 9.08
C GLY A 17 -11.30 0.53 7.70
N GLU A 18 -11.20 -0.78 7.51
CA GLU A 18 -10.73 -1.39 6.27
C GLU A 18 -11.80 -1.50 5.16
N ALA A 19 -13.06 -1.19 5.47
CA ALA A 19 -14.18 -1.40 4.56
C ALA A 19 -13.94 -0.76 3.18
N TYR A 20 -14.25 -1.54 2.13
CA TYR A 20 -14.14 -1.19 0.69
C TYR A 20 -12.72 -1.00 0.14
N THR A 21 -11.68 -0.98 0.97
CA THR A 21 -10.28 -0.81 0.52
C THR A 21 -9.77 -1.95 -0.36
N SER A 22 -10.40 -3.13 -0.31
CA SER A 22 -10.05 -4.33 -1.10
C SER A 22 -10.69 -4.40 -2.48
N ARG A 23 -11.73 -3.62 -2.78
CA ARG A 23 -12.46 -3.67 -4.07
C ARG A 23 -12.24 -2.48 -5.01
N GLU A 24 -11.75 -1.34 -4.52
CA GLU A 24 -11.56 -0.13 -5.34
C GLU A 24 -10.15 -0.02 -5.93
N CYS A 25 -9.99 0.30 -7.21
CA CYS A 25 -8.67 0.52 -7.81
C CYS A 25 -7.99 1.77 -7.21
N HIS A 26 -6.76 1.61 -6.71
CA HIS A 26 -6.00 2.69 -6.10
C HIS A 26 -5.57 3.79 -7.09
N ILE A 27 -5.73 3.60 -8.40
CA ILE A 27 -5.38 4.58 -9.43
C ILE A 27 -6.63 5.35 -9.89
N CYS A 28 -7.61 4.63 -10.44
CA CYS A 28 -8.79 5.26 -11.06
C CYS A 28 -10.02 5.33 -10.15
N GLY A 29 -10.04 4.67 -8.99
CA GLY A 29 -11.21 4.64 -8.11
C GLY A 29 -12.35 3.73 -8.57
N CYS A 30 -12.26 3.09 -9.73
CA CYS A 30 -13.28 2.14 -10.20
C CYS A 30 -13.23 0.81 -9.42
N GLU A 31 -14.35 0.10 -9.36
CA GLU A 31 -14.40 -1.23 -8.76
C GLU A 31 -13.61 -2.23 -9.63
N GLY A 32 -12.77 -3.03 -8.97
CA GLY A 32 -12.05 -4.14 -9.57
C GLY A 32 -12.28 -5.43 -8.80
N LYS A 33 -11.63 -6.51 -9.25
CA LYS A 33 -11.86 -7.86 -8.72
C LYS A 33 -10.57 -8.47 -8.21
N ARG A 34 -10.61 -9.01 -6.99
CA ARG A 34 -9.56 -9.89 -6.47
C ARG A 34 -9.73 -11.26 -7.14
N LYS A 35 -8.77 -11.64 -8.00
CA LYS A 35 -8.80 -12.90 -8.75
C LYS A 35 -8.21 -14.06 -7.96
N THR A 36 -7.16 -13.78 -7.19
CA THR A 36 -6.55 -14.70 -6.22
C THR A 36 -6.22 -13.91 -4.95
N GLN A 37 -5.76 -14.58 -3.88
CA GLN A 37 -5.33 -13.85 -2.69
C GLN A 37 -4.24 -12.81 -3.05
N GLY A 38 -3.28 -13.12 -3.92
CA GLY A 38 -2.22 -12.17 -4.29
C GLY A 38 -2.56 -11.18 -5.41
N LEU A 39 -3.62 -11.39 -6.20
CA LEU A 39 -3.85 -10.67 -7.46
C LEU A 39 -5.19 -9.91 -7.48
N PHE A 40 -5.12 -8.61 -7.80
CA PHE A 40 -6.27 -7.75 -8.05
C PHE A 40 -6.24 -7.23 -9.50
N VAL A 41 -7.41 -7.17 -10.14
CA VAL A 41 -7.56 -6.75 -11.54
C VAL A 41 -8.56 -5.60 -11.64
N CYS A 42 -8.11 -4.50 -12.25
CA CYS A 42 -8.93 -3.37 -12.66
C CYS A 42 -9.13 -3.40 -14.17
N CYS A 43 -10.37 -3.21 -14.64
CA CYS A 43 -10.67 -3.15 -16.07
C CYS A 43 -10.02 -1.95 -16.79
N HIS A 44 -9.71 -0.87 -16.07
CA HIS A 44 -9.13 0.35 -16.66
C HIS A 44 -7.62 0.42 -16.55
N CYS A 45 -7.03 -0.10 -15.47
CA CYS A 45 -5.61 0.11 -15.16
C CYS A 45 -4.77 -1.17 -15.25
N GLY A 46 -5.40 -2.35 -15.22
CA GLY A 46 -4.71 -3.65 -15.29
C GLY A 46 -4.58 -4.34 -13.94
N GLU A 47 -3.53 -5.15 -13.79
CA GLU A 47 -3.35 -6.07 -12.67
C GLU A 47 -2.29 -5.59 -11.67
N TYR A 48 -2.53 -5.84 -10.39
CA TYR A 48 -1.63 -5.45 -9.29
C TYR A 48 -1.60 -6.51 -8.19
N ASN A 49 -0.55 -6.47 -7.37
CA ASN A 49 -0.56 -7.16 -6.10
C ASN A 49 -1.71 -6.63 -5.21
N ALA A 50 -2.54 -7.54 -4.71
CA ALA A 50 -3.75 -7.19 -3.95
C ALA A 50 -3.43 -6.49 -2.63
N ASP A 51 -2.34 -6.89 -1.96
CA ASP A 51 -1.96 -6.37 -0.64
C ASP A 51 -1.29 -4.99 -0.77
N LEU A 52 -0.44 -4.78 -1.78
CA LEU A 52 0.12 -3.44 -2.12
C LEU A 52 -1.01 -2.44 -2.38
N LYS A 53 -1.96 -2.81 -3.23
CA LYS A 53 -3.14 -2.00 -3.54
C LYS A 53 -3.96 -1.72 -2.28
N GLY A 54 -4.16 -2.75 -1.43
CA GLY A 54 -4.86 -2.61 -0.16
C GLY A 54 -4.20 -1.60 0.77
N ALA A 55 -2.87 -1.68 0.94
CA ALA A 55 -2.10 -0.76 1.76
C ALA A 55 -2.22 0.70 1.27
N ILE A 56 -2.12 0.93 -0.05
CA ILE A 56 -2.29 2.28 -0.64
C ILE A 56 -3.70 2.83 -0.35
N ASN A 57 -4.72 1.99 -0.50
CA ASN A 57 -6.11 2.42 -0.25
C ASN A 57 -6.38 2.73 1.22
N ILE A 58 -5.82 1.95 2.15
CA ILE A 58 -5.90 2.25 3.59
C ILE A 58 -5.27 3.61 3.87
N GLY A 59 -4.07 3.87 3.33
CA GLY A 59 -3.42 5.17 3.44
C GLY A 59 -4.31 6.30 2.91
N LYS A 60 -4.77 6.20 1.66
CA LYS A 60 -5.67 7.20 1.05
C LYS A 60 -6.94 7.44 1.86
N LYS A 61 -7.55 6.38 2.40
CA LYS A 61 -8.73 6.48 3.24
C LYS A 61 -8.43 7.23 4.53
N PHE A 62 -7.35 6.87 5.22
CA PHE A 62 -6.91 7.55 6.44
C PHE A 62 -6.73 9.07 6.23
N GLY A 63 -6.11 9.48 5.13
CA GLY A 63 -5.98 10.90 4.80
C GLY A 63 -7.30 11.60 4.52
N ARG A 64 -8.30 10.90 3.96
CA ARG A 64 -9.66 11.44 3.81
C ARG A 64 -10.38 11.55 5.14
N ASP A 65 -10.26 10.54 6.01
CA ASP A 65 -10.89 10.52 7.33
C ASP A 65 -10.38 11.67 8.22
N LEU A 66 -9.10 12.03 8.10
CA LEU A 66 -8.49 13.16 8.83
C LEU A 66 -8.64 14.52 8.12
N GLY A 67 -8.98 14.54 6.83
CA GLY A 67 -8.99 15.75 6.00
C GLY A 67 -7.59 16.26 5.59
N TYR A 68 -6.52 15.61 6.03
CA TYR A 68 -5.15 15.85 5.58
C TYR A 68 -4.29 14.59 5.76
N MET A 69 -3.21 14.49 4.97
CA MET A 69 -2.16 13.50 5.21
C MET A 69 -1.17 14.05 6.23
N PRO A 70 -1.05 13.46 7.43
CA PRO A 70 -0.09 13.94 8.40
C PRO A 70 1.34 13.73 7.88
N LEU A 71 2.12 14.82 7.85
CA LEU A 71 3.56 14.78 7.52
C LEU A 71 4.41 14.12 8.63
N SER A 72 3.78 13.53 9.64
CA SER A 72 4.42 12.89 10.79
C SER A 72 4.71 11.40 10.58
N GLY A 73 4.71 10.92 9.33
CA GLY A 73 5.12 9.56 8.98
C GLY A 73 6.64 9.46 8.80
N VAL A 74 7.21 8.28 9.03
CA VAL A 74 8.62 8.02 8.73
C VAL A 74 8.80 7.85 7.22
N SER A 75 9.94 8.31 6.70
CA SER A 75 10.35 8.00 5.33
C SER A 75 10.41 6.49 5.10
N CYS A 76 9.93 6.02 3.95
CA CYS A 76 10.09 4.61 3.58
C CYS A 76 11.57 4.32 3.31
N GLU A 77 12.26 3.76 4.29
CA GLU A 77 13.62 3.26 4.13
C GLU A 77 13.60 1.89 3.43
N ARG A 78 14.71 1.56 2.77
CA ARG A 78 14.86 0.25 2.14
C ARG A 78 14.88 -0.83 3.23
N ALA A 79 14.31 -2.00 2.94
CA ALA A 79 14.43 -3.12 3.87
C ALA A 79 15.92 -3.45 4.11
N LEU A 80 16.32 -3.58 5.37
CA LEU A 80 17.72 -3.81 5.76
C LEU A 80 18.33 -5.09 5.17
N ASN A 81 17.48 -6.04 4.77
CA ASN A 81 17.83 -7.30 4.11
C ASN A 81 17.51 -7.31 2.60
N SER A 82 17.29 -6.14 1.99
CA SER A 82 17.06 -6.03 0.55
C SER A 82 18.35 -6.12 -0.26
N GLU A 83 19.10 -7.22 -0.11
CA GLU A 83 19.98 -7.68 -1.18
C GLU A 83 19.13 -8.19 -2.35
N CYS A 84 18.32 -7.29 -2.91
CA CYS A 84 17.77 -7.43 -4.24
C CYS A 84 18.94 -7.08 -5.15
N SER A 85 19.65 -8.10 -5.63
CA SER A 85 20.45 -7.96 -6.84
C SER A 85 19.54 -7.35 -7.88
N ILE A 86 19.83 -6.11 -8.26
CA ILE A 86 19.20 -5.48 -9.41
C ILE A 86 19.65 -6.35 -10.58
N SER A 87 18.86 -7.36 -10.96
CA SER A 87 19.01 -7.95 -12.27
C SER A 87 18.69 -6.83 -13.25
N GLU A 88 19.69 -6.44 -14.02
CA GLU A 88 19.54 -5.48 -15.10
C GLU A 88 18.29 -5.87 -15.90
N LYS A 89 17.39 -4.90 -16.09
CA LYS A 89 16.16 -5.12 -16.87
C LYS A 89 16.58 -5.68 -18.24
N PRO A 90 15.94 -6.74 -18.77
CA PRO A 90 16.23 -7.17 -20.13
C PRO A 90 15.90 -6.02 -21.08
N SER A 91 16.88 -5.63 -21.90
CA SER A 91 16.66 -4.73 -23.02
C SER A 91 15.72 -5.44 -23.99
N TYR A 92 14.51 -4.92 -24.19
CA TYR A 92 13.66 -5.34 -25.28
C TYR A 92 14.27 -4.78 -26.58
N LEU A 93 15.11 -5.60 -27.24
CA LEU A 93 15.35 -5.57 -28.67
C LEU A 93 14.64 -6.77 -29.29
#